data_AF-A0A959SJJ1-F1
#
_entry.id   AF-A0A959SJJ1-F1
#
_cell.length_a   1.000
_cell.length_b   1.000
_cell.length_c   1.000
_cell.angle_alpha   90.00
_cell.angle_beta   90.00
_cell.angle_gamma   90.00
#
_symmetry.space_group_name_H-M   'P 1'
#
loop_
_entity.id
_entity.type
_entity.pdbx_description
1 polymer ?
#
loop_
_entity_poly.entity_id
_entity_poly.type
_entity_poly.pdbx_seq_one_letter_code
_entity_poly.pdbx_strand_id
1 'polypeptide(L)'
;MSILKDDGSMNPATTAMLHAVSGVPVTLLENRRVLPRRSNWLRFPWNSKRSGGGAFVLGQRIRANGNLFGGTCTNDRALLFRLAHEVGHLTHAAAFPYSATGKFRYIMWSASQYVTSYLRNGCDGYRRTHMEQEAETGRWVLRTFPAVHQEPLALIDPVVENKLTSVERMIRSLEAEIDDLHEHYPGW
;
A
#
# COMPACT_ATOMS: atom_id res chain seq x y z
N MET A 1 4.23 18.58 -4.47
CA MET A 1 4.52 17.78 -3.28
C MET A 1 4.39 16.35 -3.73
N SER A 2 5.51 15.64 -3.81
CA SER A 2 5.53 14.21 -4.11
C SER A 2 4.82 13.45 -2.98
N ILE A 3 4.10 12.37 -3.30
CA ILE A 3 3.45 11.51 -2.30
C ILE A 3 4.46 10.90 -1.29
N LEU A 4 5.74 10.88 -1.67
CA LEU A 4 6.88 10.58 -0.82
C LEU A 4 7.77 11.81 -0.61
N LYS A 5 8.40 11.93 0.56
CA LYS A 5 9.53 12.83 0.80
C LYS A 5 10.80 12.23 0.16
N ASP A 6 11.85 13.04 0.05
CA ASP A 6 13.12 12.65 -0.57
C ASP A 6 13.77 11.41 0.08
N ASP A 7 13.51 11.20 1.37
CA ASP A 7 14.04 10.07 2.14
C ASP A 7 13.20 8.78 2.04
N GLY A 8 12.15 8.81 1.21
CA GLY A 8 11.20 7.73 0.96
C GLY A 8 10.08 7.62 2.00
N SER A 9 10.04 8.47 3.02
CA SER A 9 8.90 8.52 3.94
C SER A 9 7.65 9.07 3.23
N MET A 10 6.47 8.63 3.66
CA MET A 10 5.22 9.19 3.16
C MET A 10 5.05 10.61 3.71
N ASN A 11 4.52 11.52 2.88
CA ASN A 11 4.15 12.83 3.39
C ASN A 11 2.87 12.72 4.26
N PRO A 12 2.57 13.71 5.14
CA PRO A 12 1.43 13.62 6.06
C PRO A 12 0.07 13.41 5.37
N ALA A 13 -0.16 14.05 4.22
CA ALA A 13 -1.41 13.89 3.46
C ALA A 13 -1.55 12.47 2.88
N THR A 14 -0.47 11.92 2.33
CA THR A 14 -0.40 10.53 1.87
C THR A 14 -0.65 9.57 3.03
N THR A 15 -0.04 9.82 4.20
CA THR A 15 -0.24 9.01 5.41
C THR A 15 -1.70 9.04 5.86
N ALA A 16 -2.32 10.22 5.95
CA ALA A 16 -3.72 10.37 6.34
C ALA A 16 -4.66 9.66 5.36
N MET A 17 -4.44 9.84 4.05
CA MET A 17 -5.22 9.18 3.01
C MET A 17 -5.09 7.65 3.09
N LEU A 18 -3.86 7.13 3.18
CA LEU A 18 -3.61 5.70 3.25
C LEU A 18 -4.16 5.09 4.54
N HIS A 19 -4.06 5.79 5.67
CA HIS A 19 -4.69 5.38 6.91
C HIS A 19 -6.21 5.22 6.74
N ALA A 20 -6.87 6.25 6.20
CA ALA A 20 -8.31 6.25 6.00
C ALA A 20 -8.75 5.10 5.08
N VAL A 21 -8.13 4.95 3.90
CA VAL A 21 -8.60 3.94 2.94
C VAL A 21 -8.20 2.51 3.33
N SER A 22 -7.11 2.28 4.05
CA SER A 22 -6.63 0.92 4.36
C SER A 22 -6.93 0.45 5.78
N GLY A 23 -7.38 1.33 6.67
CA GLY A 23 -7.53 1.04 8.11
C GLY A 23 -6.21 0.82 8.85
N VAL A 24 -5.06 0.92 8.17
CA VAL A 24 -3.73 0.70 8.79
C VAL A 24 -3.43 1.85 9.75
N PRO A 25 -3.06 1.58 11.02
CA PRO A 25 -2.74 2.62 11.99
C PRO A 25 -1.69 3.63 11.49
N VAL A 26 -1.94 4.93 11.70
CA VAL A 26 -1.02 6.02 11.33
C VAL A 26 0.40 5.77 11.84
N THR A 27 0.55 5.31 13.08
CA THR A 27 1.84 4.99 13.69
C THR A 27 2.62 3.90 12.94
N LEU A 28 1.92 2.96 12.30
CA LEU A 28 2.52 1.94 11.44
C LEU A 28 2.93 2.51 10.08
N LEU A 29 2.34 3.61 9.61
CA LEU A 29 2.66 4.26 8.33
C LEU A 29 3.81 5.26 8.46
N GLU A 30 3.79 6.11 9.49
CA GLU A 30 4.79 7.17 9.71
C GLU A 30 6.22 6.62 9.85
N ASN A 31 6.35 5.43 10.41
CA ASN A 31 7.62 4.77 10.65
C ASN A 31 8.12 3.95 9.46
N ARG A 32 7.58 4.17 8.25
CA ARG A 32 7.87 3.36 7.06
C ARG A 32 8.45 4.19 5.95
N ARG A 33 9.34 3.54 5.21
CA ARG A 33 9.99 4.10 4.04
C ARG A 33 9.69 3.25 2.83
N VAL A 34 9.37 3.93 1.75
CA VAL A 34 9.25 3.38 0.41
C VAL A 34 10.61 3.55 -0.26
N LEU A 35 11.29 2.43 -0.52
CA LEU A 35 12.66 2.41 -1.00
C LEU A 35 12.75 1.71 -2.35
N PRO A 36 13.70 2.10 -3.22
CA PRO A 36 13.91 1.40 -4.49
C PRO A 36 14.23 -0.07 -4.27
N ARG A 37 13.59 -0.95 -5.04
CA ARG A 37 13.77 -2.40 -4.97
C ARG A 37 15.23 -2.85 -5.06
N ARG A 38 16.05 -2.14 -5.85
CA ARG A 38 17.50 -2.41 -6.00
C ARG A 38 18.29 -2.35 -4.68
N SER A 39 17.75 -1.68 -3.67
CA SER A 39 18.35 -1.60 -2.33
C SER A 39 17.92 -2.74 -1.40
N ASN A 40 17.24 -3.76 -1.93
CA ASN A 40 16.98 -5.02 -1.24
C ASN A 40 18.03 -6.07 -1.63
N TRP A 41 18.64 -6.69 -0.62
CA TRP A 41 19.60 -7.78 -0.79
C TRP A 41 18.94 -9.08 -1.26
N LEU A 42 17.67 -9.32 -0.90
CA LEU A 42 16.91 -10.45 -1.43
C LEU A 42 16.50 -10.16 -2.87
N ARG A 43 17.26 -10.73 -3.81
CA ARG A 43 16.97 -10.70 -5.24
C ARG A 43 15.84 -11.70 -5.54
N PHE A 44 14.62 -11.39 -5.12
CA PHE A 44 13.46 -12.27 -5.36
C PHE A 44 13.28 -12.50 -6.86
N PRO A 45 13.52 -13.74 -7.37
CA PRO A 45 13.57 -14.01 -8.81
C PRO A 45 12.19 -14.01 -9.48
N TRP A 46 11.11 -14.12 -8.71
CA TRP A 46 9.74 -14.21 -9.23
C TRP A 46 9.10 -12.86 -9.59
N ASN A 47 9.71 -11.72 -9.23
CA ASN A 47 9.21 -10.40 -9.61
C ASN A 47 9.81 -9.94 -10.95
N SER A 48 9.32 -10.54 -12.04
CA SER A 48 9.78 -10.23 -13.41
C SER A 48 9.38 -8.80 -13.81
N LYS A 49 10.20 -8.15 -14.65
CA LYS A 49 9.87 -6.84 -15.26
C LYS A 49 8.58 -6.91 -16.11
N ARG A 50 8.20 -8.11 -16.58
CA ARG A 50 7.07 -8.36 -17.48
C ARG A 50 5.71 -8.18 -16.78
N SER A 51 5.67 -8.27 -15.45
CA SER A 51 4.47 -8.06 -14.63
C SER A 51 4.25 -6.58 -14.23
N GLY A 52 4.95 -5.63 -14.87
CA GLY A 52 4.79 -4.19 -14.61
C GLY A 52 5.54 -3.66 -13.38
N GLY A 53 6.39 -4.49 -12.75
CA GLY A 53 7.11 -4.13 -11.52
C GLY A 53 6.22 -4.17 -10.29
N GLY A 54 6.57 -5.03 -9.33
CA GLY A 54 5.89 -5.14 -8.04
C GLY A 54 6.45 -4.17 -7.00
N ALA A 55 5.67 -3.93 -5.96
CA ALA A 55 6.18 -3.56 -4.66
C ALA A 55 6.04 -4.78 -3.71
N PHE A 56 6.70 -4.74 -2.56
CA PHE A 56 6.49 -5.71 -1.49
C PHE A 56 6.89 -5.10 -0.15
N VAL A 57 6.31 -5.60 0.93
CA VAL A 57 6.72 -5.30 2.30
C VAL A 57 7.79 -6.28 2.78
N LEU A 58 8.85 -5.76 3.39
CA LEU A 58 9.84 -6.56 4.11
C LEU A 58 10.19 -5.90 5.44
N GLY A 59 9.61 -6.44 6.52
CA GLY A 59 9.67 -5.83 7.85
C GLY A 59 8.99 -4.47 7.83
N GLN A 60 9.74 -3.40 8.08
CA GLN A 60 9.23 -2.03 8.19
C GLN A 60 9.44 -1.19 6.92
N ARG A 61 9.65 -1.82 5.76
CA ARG A 61 10.01 -1.12 4.53
C ARG A 61 9.17 -1.64 3.37
N ILE A 62 8.65 -0.71 2.58
CA ILE A 62 8.02 -1.01 1.29
C ILE A 62 9.11 -0.89 0.23
N ARG A 63 9.24 -1.91 -0.62
CA ARG A 63 10.26 -1.96 -1.67
C ARG A 63 9.59 -1.89 -3.03
N ALA A 64 9.68 -0.75 -3.68
CA ALA A 64 8.98 -0.46 -4.93
C ALA A 64 9.94 -0.43 -6.12
N ASN A 65 9.46 -0.76 -7.32
CA ASN A 65 10.28 -0.66 -8.53
C ASN A 65 10.70 0.80 -8.82
N GLY A 66 11.91 0.98 -9.38
CA GLY A 66 12.54 2.30 -9.57
C GLY A 66 11.76 3.24 -10.50
N ASN A 67 10.99 2.68 -11.44
CA ASN A 67 10.12 3.43 -12.33
C ASN A 67 8.98 4.16 -11.59
N LEU A 68 8.67 3.77 -10.36
CA LEU A 68 7.68 4.44 -9.52
C LEU A 68 8.21 5.71 -8.83
N PHE A 69 9.52 5.97 -8.90
CA PHE A 69 10.17 7.16 -8.32
C PHE A 69 10.45 8.24 -9.37
N GLY A 70 10.06 8.04 -10.64
CA GLY A 70 10.21 9.06 -11.67
C GLY A 70 9.13 10.13 -11.51
N GLY A 71 9.49 11.32 -11.01
CA GLY A 71 8.60 12.37 -10.53
C GLY A 71 7.68 13.08 -11.54
N THR A 72 6.96 12.33 -12.38
CA THR A 72 5.81 12.84 -13.15
C THR A 72 4.49 12.54 -12.40
N CYS A 73 3.54 13.48 -12.43
CA CYS A 73 2.24 13.35 -11.74
C CYS A 73 1.47 12.07 -12.11
N THR A 74 1.64 11.55 -13.34
CA THR A 74 1.05 10.29 -13.80
C THR A 74 1.53 9.07 -12.99
N ASN A 75 2.75 9.13 -12.45
CA ASN A 75 3.29 8.08 -11.58
C ASN A 75 2.77 8.17 -10.14
N ASP A 76 2.37 9.35 -9.66
CA ASP A 76 1.91 9.53 -8.28
C ASP A 76 0.57 8.82 -8.02
N ARG A 77 -0.38 8.88 -8.96
CA ARG A 77 -1.64 8.09 -8.82
C ARG A 77 -1.33 6.60 -8.82
N ALA A 78 -0.52 6.14 -9.77
CA ALA A 78 -0.17 4.73 -9.88
C ALA A 78 0.58 4.24 -8.61
N LEU A 79 1.45 5.07 -8.06
CA LEU A 79 2.16 4.78 -6.82
C LEU A 79 1.22 4.85 -5.61
N LEU A 80 0.29 5.81 -5.51
CA LEU A 80 -0.71 5.86 -4.43
C LEU A 80 -1.58 4.59 -4.42
N PHE A 81 -2.10 4.17 -5.57
CA PHE A 81 -2.88 2.93 -5.68
C PHE A 81 -2.06 1.69 -5.30
N ARG A 82 -0.77 1.68 -5.61
CA ARG A 82 0.13 0.60 -5.17
C ARG A 82 0.35 0.67 -3.66
N LEU A 83 0.63 1.85 -3.12
CA LEU A 83 0.81 2.03 -1.68
C LEU A 83 -0.43 1.63 -0.91
N ALA A 84 -1.64 1.95 -1.39
CA ALA A 84 -2.90 1.54 -0.78
C ALA A 84 -3.01 0.01 -0.63
N HIS A 85 -2.41 -0.76 -1.54
CA HIS A 85 -2.28 -2.20 -1.41
C HIS A 85 -1.12 -2.61 -0.48
N GLU A 86 0.08 -2.06 -0.72
CA GLU A 86 1.28 -2.45 0.03
C GLU A 86 1.20 -2.13 1.53
N VAL A 87 0.52 -1.05 1.91
CA VAL A 87 0.37 -0.71 3.32
C VAL A 87 -0.50 -1.72 4.06
N GLY A 88 -1.45 -2.37 3.36
CA GLY A 88 -2.24 -3.45 3.95
C GLY A 88 -1.36 -4.62 4.41
N HIS A 89 -0.26 -4.91 3.71
CA HIS A 89 0.71 -5.93 4.17
C HIS A 89 1.49 -5.50 5.43
N LEU A 90 1.47 -4.23 5.83
CA LEU A 90 2.19 -3.76 7.03
C LEU A 90 1.57 -4.26 8.33
N THR A 91 0.25 -4.47 8.38
CA THR A 91 -0.43 -5.03 9.56
C THR A 91 0.06 -6.45 9.82
N HIS A 92 0.15 -7.26 8.77
CA HIS A 92 0.74 -8.61 8.85
C HIS A 92 2.22 -8.57 9.27
N ALA A 93 3.00 -7.68 8.66
CA ALA A 93 4.42 -7.56 8.99
C ALA A 93 4.67 -7.08 10.44
N ALA A 94 3.76 -6.27 11.00
CA ALA A 94 3.85 -5.75 12.36
C ALA A 94 3.72 -6.83 13.44
N ALA A 95 3.09 -7.98 13.13
CA ALA A 95 3.02 -9.13 14.03
C ALA A 95 4.39 -9.82 14.25
N PHE A 96 5.42 -9.46 13.47
CA PHE A 96 6.74 -10.06 13.55
C PHE A 96 7.77 -9.04 14.09
N PRO A 97 8.64 -9.45 15.04
CA PRO A 97 9.67 -8.56 15.58
C PRO A 97 10.59 -7.99 14.50
N TYR A 98 11.08 -6.77 14.70
CA TYR A 98 12.05 -6.16 13.79
C TYR A 98 13.47 -6.72 13.98
N SER A 99 13.65 -8.00 13.67
CA SER A 99 14.92 -8.73 13.72
C SER A 99 15.11 -9.58 12.46
N ALA A 100 16.30 -10.13 12.25
CA ALA A 100 16.55 -11.06 11.14
C ALA A 100 15.62 -12.29 11.23
N THR A 101 15.47 -12.85 12.44
CA THR A 101 14.56 -13.97 12.72
C THR A 101 13.11 -13.59 12.48
N GLY A 102 12.67 -12.39 12.90
CA GLY A 102 11.30 -11.93 12.65
C GLY A 102 11.00 -11.76 11.18
N LYS A 103 11.94 -11.19 10.40
CA LYS A 103 11.82 -11.10 8.93
C LYS A 103 11.73 -12.48 8.28
N PHE A 104 12.55 -13.44 8.72
CA PHE A 104 12.50 -14.81 8.22
C PHE A 104 11.14 -15.47 8.52
N ARG A 105 10.64 -15.33 9.76
CA ARG A 105 9.33 -15.85 10.16
C ARG A 105 8.19 -15.24 9.34
N TYR A 106 8.23 -13.93 9.09
CA TYR A 106 7.28 -13.25 8.22
C TYR A 106 7.30 -13.84 6.80
N ILE A 107 8.49 -13.98 6.20
CA ILE A 107 8.64 -14.55 4.86
C ILE A 107 8.07 -15.98 4.80
N MET A 108 8.39 -16.82 5.79
CA MET A 108 7.90 -18.20 5.85
C MET A 108 6.39 -18.26 6.06
N TRP A 109 5.83 -17.37 6.87
CA TRP A 109 4.38 -17.25 7.06
C TRP A 109 3.69 -16.80 5.77
N SER A 110 4.17 -15.75 5.09
CA SER A 110 3.58 -15.32 3.82
C SER A 110 3.68 -16.42 2.76
N ALA A 111 4.82 -17.12 2.68
CA ALA A 111 5.00 -18.25 1.77
C ALA A 111 4.00 -19.38 2.05
N SER A 112 3.73 -19.71 3.32
CA SER A 112 2.76 -20.76 3.67
C SER A 112 1.32 -20.38 3.29
N GLN A 113 0.96 -19.10 3.40
CA GLN A 113 -0.34 -18.58 2.94
C GLN A 113 -0.52 -18.81 1.43
N TYR A 114 0.47 -18.40 0.62
CA TYR A 114 0.40 -18.58 -0.83
C TYR A 114 0.39 -20.05 -1.25
N VAL A 115 1.23 -20.90 -0.64
CA VAL A 115 1.24 -22.34 -0.95
C VAL A 115 -0.11 -22.98 -0.61
N THR A 116 -0.66 -22.68 0.57
CA THR A 116 -1.96 -23.22 0.99
C THR A 116 -3.07 -22.76 0.03
N SER A 117 -3.06 -21.49 -0.37
CA SER A 117 -4.04 -20.96 -1.31
C SER A 117 -3.88 -21.56 -2.71
N TYR A 118 -2.65 -21.73 -3.20
CA TYR A 118 -2.37 -22.38 -4.48
C TYR A 118 -2.83 -23.84 -4.50
N LEU A 119 -2.60 -24.60 -3.43
CA LEU A 119 -3.08 -25.98 -3.34
C LEU A 119 -4.62 -26.08 -3.39
N ARG A 120 -5.33 -25.06 -2.89
CA ARG A 120 -6.80 -25.02 -2.89
C ARG A 120 -7.41 -24.46 -4.18
N ASN A 121 -6.76 -23.46 -4.78
CA ASN A 121 -7.33 -22.64 -5.86
C ASN A 121 -6.53 -22.68 -7.17
N GLY A 122 -5.44 -23.45 -7.23
CA GLY A 122 -4.57 -23.53 -8.40
C GLY A 122 -3.99 -22.16 -8.80
N CYS A 123 -4.09 -21.83 -10.09
CA CYS A 123 -3.57 -20.59 -10.65
C CYS A 123 -4.16 -19.31 -10.01
N ASP A 124 -5.36 -19.38 -9.44
CA ASP A 124 -6.00 -18.25 -8.75
C ASP A 124 -5.57 -18.11 -7.28
N GLY A 125 -4.71 -19.02 -6.79
CA GLY A 125 -4.25 -19.05 -5.40
C GLY A 125 -3.66 -17.72 -4.94
N TYR A 126 -2.88 -17.03 -5.77
CA TYR A 126 -2.32 -15.73 -5.40
C TYR A 126 -3.43 -14.74 -5.01
N ARG A 127 -4.41 -14.49 -5.90
CA ARG A 127 -5.50 -13.53 -5.65
C ARG A 127 -6.34 -13.94 -4.45
N ARG A 128 -6.63 -15.24 -4.32
CA ARG A 128 -7.48 -15.78 -3.25
C ARG A 128 -6.80 -15.98 -1.91
N THR A 129 -5.53 -15.58 -1.78
CA THR A 129 -4.85 -15.67 -0.49
C THR A 129 -5.44 -14.61 0.44
N HIS A 130 -5.80 -15.00 1.67
CA HIS A 130 -6.42 -14.12 2.66
C HIS A 130 -5.64 -12.81 2.86
N MET A 131 -4.30 -12.89 2.96
CA MET A 131 -3.46 -11.68 3.08
C MET A 131 -3.52 -10.75 1.86
N GLU A 132 -3.75 -11.28 0.65
CA GLU A 132 -3.88 -10.46 -0.56
C GLU A 132 -5.26 -9.81 -0.66
N GLN A 133 -6.31 -10.50 -0.19
CA GLN A 133 -7.65 -9.93 -0.03
C GLN A 133 -7.63 -8.77 0.97
N GLU A 134 -7.11 -8.98 2.18
CA GLU A 134 -6.97 -7.93 3.18
C GLU A 134 -6.14 -6.74 2.68
N ALA A 135 -5.01 -7.02 2.02
CA ALA A 135 -4.16 -5.97 1.49
C ALA A 135 -4.84 -5.16 0.39
N GLU A 136 -5.77 -5.74 -0.36
CA GLU A 136 -6.46 -5.00 -1.40
C GLU A 136 -7.45 -3.97 -0.86
N THR A 137 -8.08 -4.23 0.28
CA THR A 137 -9.20 -3.43 0.78
C THR A 137 -8.97 -1.93 0.56
N GLY A 138 -7.79 -1.41 0.92
CA GLY A 138 -7.47 0.00 0.70
C GLY A 138 -7.37 0.46 -0.76
N ARG A 139 -6.82 -0.38 -1.65
CA ARG A 139 -6.83 -0.10 -3.09
C ARG A 139 -8.23 -0.18 -3.69
N TRP A 140 -9.07 -1.09 -3.19
CA TRP A 140 -10.47 -1.19 -3.62
C TRP A 140 -11.28 0.02 -3.15
N VAL A 141 -11.20 0.40 -1.87
CA VAL A 141 -11.85 1.62 -1.35
C VAL A 141 -11.42 2.83 -2.15
N LEU A 142 -10.10 3.02 -2.33
CA LEU A 142 -9.57 4.12 -3.12
C LEU A 142 -10.06 4.09 -4.58
N ARG A 143 -10.31 2.90 -5.16
CA ARG A 143 -10.86 2.79 -6.52
C ARG A 143 -12.33 3.13 -6.57
N THR A 144 -13.12 2.69 -5.59
CA THR A 144 -14.58 2.83 -5.59
C THR A 144 -15.01 4.24 -5.24
N PHE A 145 -14.14 5.00 -4.58
CA PHE A 145 -14.40 6.34 -4.10
C PHE A 145 -14.68 7.35 -5.23
N PRO A 146 -15.90 7.91 -5.33
CA PRO A 146 -16.30 8.81 -6.43
C PRO A 146 -15.45 10.08 -6.52
N ALA A 147 -15.07 10.66 -5.37
CA ALA A 147 -14.24 11.86 -5.30
C ALA A 147 -12.80 11.61 -5.84
N VAL A 148 -12.31 10.37 -5.77
CA VAL A 148 -11.01 9.92 -6.32
C VAL A 148 -11.10 9.59 -7.82
N HIS A 149 -12.30 9.52 -8.40
CA HIS A 149 -12.44 9.45 -9.84
C HIS A 149 -12.31 10.82 -10.50
N GLN A 150 -12.75 11.89 -9.84
CA GLN A 150 -12.73 13.23 -10.41
C GLN A 150 -11.33 13.84 -10.38
N GLU A 151 -10.65 14.00 -9.22
CA GLU A 151 -9.24 14.41 -9.18
C GLU A 151 -8.53 14.04 -7.85
N PRO A 152 -8.09 12.78 -7.66
CA PRO A 152 -7.44 12.34 -6.42
C PRO A 152 -6.07 12.98 -6.22
N LEU A 153 -5.42 13.38 -7.32
CA LEU A 153 -4.15 14.06 -7.30
C LEU A 153 -4.29 15.56 -7.04
N ALA A 154 -5.40 16.22 -7.41
CA ALA A 154 -5.59 17.66 -7.14
C ALA A 154 -5.61 17.97 -5.64
N LEU A 155 -6.14 17.04 -4.84
CA LEU A 155 -6.13 17.12 -3.38
C LEU A 155 -4.73 16.93 -2.76
N ILE A 156 -3.79 16.36 -3.53
CA ILE A 156 -2.39 16.12 -3.15
C ILE A 156 -1.44 17.07 -3.91
N ASP A 157 -1.95 17.82 -4.90
CA ASP A 157 -1.18 18.56 -5.93
C ASP A 157 -0.38 19.72 -5.36
N PRO A 158 0.97 19.77 -5.53
CA PRO A 158 1.94 20.73 -4.97
C PRO A 158 1.54 22.16 -4.58
N VAL A 159 0.59 22.79 -5.25
CA VAL A 159 0.48 24.25 -5.33
C VAL A 159 -0.28 24.92 -4.18
N VAL A 160 -1.06 24.18 -3.38
CA VAL A 160 -1.90 24.78 -2.30
C VAL A 160 -1.31 24.56 -0.90
N GLU A 161 -1.14 25.63 -0.14
CA GLU A 161 -0.40 25.69 1.13
C GLU A 161 -1.12 25.09 2.37
N ASN A 162 -2.32 24.49 2.21
CA ASN A 162 -3.19 24.08 3.32
C ASN A 162 -3.75 22.63 3.22
N LYS A 163 -2.99 21.70 2.64
CA LYS A 163 -3.51 20.40 2.19
C LYS A 163 -3.79 19.35 3.24
N LEU A 164 -2.98 19.24 4.30
CA LEU A 164 -3.25 18.23 5.32
C LEU A 164 -4.66 18.47 5.89
N THR A 165 -4.96 19.72 6.21
CA THR A 165 -6.28 20.18 6.65
C THR A 165 -7.37 19.86 5.62
N SER A 166 -7.12 20.04 4.32
CA SER A 166 -8.10 19.72 3.26
C SER A 166 -8.33 18.23 3.09
N VAL A 167 -7.26 17.41 3.11
CA VAL A 167 -7.34 15.95 3.04
C VAL A 167 -8.04 15.41 4.28
N GLU A 168 -7.69 15.88 5.47
CA GLU A 168 -8.38 15.49 6.71
C GLU A 168 -9.84 15.93 6.74
N ARG A 169 -10.18 17.11 6.20
CA ARG A 169 -11.58 17.56 6.10
C ARG A 169 -12.36 16.67 5.14
N MET A 170 -11.77 16.34 4.00
CA MET A 170 -12.36 15.43 3.03
C MET A 170 -12.55 14.03 3.62
N ILE A 171 -11.53 13.47 4.28
CA ILE A 171 -11.62 12.17 4.96
C ILE A 171 -12.76 12.22 5.99
N ARG A 172 -12.80 13.24 6.85
CA ARG A 172 -13.89 13.41 7.83
C ARG A 172 -15.27 13.51 7.19
N SER A 173 -15.41 14.20 6.07
CA SER A 173 -16.70 14.29 5.37
C SER A 173 -17.15 12.97 4.73
N LEU A 174 -16.24 12.00 4.59
CA LEU A 174 -16.45 10.76 3.85
C LEU A 174 -16.19 9.52 4.73
N GLU A 175 -16.01 9.71 6.03
CA GLU A 175 -15.67 8.65 6.99
C GLU A 175 -16.71 7.53 6.97
N ALA A 176 -18.00 7.89 7.04
CA ALA A 176 -19.10 6.92 6.97
C ALA A 176 -19.15 6.14 5.63
N GLU A 177 -18.78 6.76 4.51
CA GLU A 177 -18.73 6.08 3.22
C GLU A 177 -17.52 5.15 3.12
N ILE A 178 -16.37 5.55 3.69
CA ILE A 178 -15.18 4.70 3.77
C ILE A 178 -15.47 3.47 4.62
N ASP A 179 -16.11 3.65 5.78
CA ASP A 179 -16.49 2.57 6.68
C ASP A 179 -17.49 1.61 6.00
N ASP A 180 -18.52 2.15 5.35
CA ASP A 180 -19.49 1.36 4.56
C ASP A 180 -18.79 0.55 3.46
N LEU A 181 -17.84 1.17 2.76
CA LEU A 181 -17.03 0.48 1.75
C LEU A 181 -16.20 -0.64 2.40
N HIS A 182 -15.54 -0.41 3.53
CA HIS A 182 -14.80 -1.48 4.25
C HIS A 182 -15.70 -2.66 4.61
N GLU A 183 -16.91 -2.40 5.10
CA GLU A 183 -17.89 -3.43 5.45
C GLU A 183 -18.36 -4.23 4.22
N HIS A 184 -18.45 -3.58 3.05
CA HIS A 184 -18.92 -4.19 1.81
C HIS A 184 -17.80 -4.65 0.87
N TYR A 185 -16.55 -4.68 1.34
CA TYR A 185 -15.44 -5.19 0.53
C TYR A 185 -15.70 -6.66 0.16
N PRO A 186 -15.81 -7.01 -1.14
CA PRO A 186 -16.39 -8.28 -1.54
C PRO A 186 -15.52 -9.50 -1.22
N GLY A 187 -14.20 -9.33 -1.06
CA GLY A 187 -13.25 -10.44 -1.03
C GLY A 187 -13.30 -11.26 -2.34
N TRP A 188 -12.23 -11.25 -3.13
CA TRP A 188 -12.23 -11.90 -4.46
C TRP A 188 -11.98 -13.41 -4.47
#